data_AF-A0A372KK14-F1
#
_entry.id   AF-A0A372KK14-F1
#
_cell.length_a   1.000
_cell.length_b   1.000
_cell.length_c   1.000
_cell.angle_alpha   90.00
_cell.angle_beta   90.00
_cell.angle_gamma   90.00
#
_symmetry.space_group_name_H-M   'P 1'
#
loop_
_entity.id
_entity.type
_entity.pdbx_description
1 polymer ?
#
loop_
_entity_poly.entity_id
_entity_poly.type
_entity_poly.pdbx_seq_one_letter_code
_entity_poly.pdbx_strand_id
1 'polypeptide(L)'
;MAKKKGLSRPAKMFWGLLAAVLIAIIGIWGYNRYMEKKKVEQLYQHGFQLLEEQTALYIKENYSGISKIEFSPIFVDGDGRFTMRTVNVVPVVYDEEGNKAILGGTIGHHSYAGYGILEGIMLDFDGNGGEIIELAGRNGKMVEVQQYQHLPTEAQLRDSQKIDENILALIEDGQLKGVEKKLKGSPSCKIDYNLEIKKGEYWKWQP
;
A
#
# COMPACT_ATOMS: atom_id res chain seq x y z
N MET A 1 -64.28 -1.58 22.47
CA MET A 1 -63.06 -0.87 22.01
C MET A 1 -62.19 -0.53 23.20
N ALA A 2 -61.03 -1.20 23.38
CA ALA A 2 -60.09 -0.84 24.44
C ALA A 2 -59.26 0.39 24.03
N LYS A 3 -59.40 1.51 24.75
CA LYS A 3 -58.53 2.68 24.59
C LYS A 3 -57.10 2.29 24.99
N LYS A 4 -56.15 2.31 24.04
CA LYS A 4 -54.72 2.24 24.36
C LYS A 4 -54.38 3.41 25.29
N LYS A 5 -54.08 3.14 26.56
CA LYS A 5 -53.53 4.15 27.48
C LYS A 5 -52.14 4.55 26.97
N GLY A 6 -51.95 5.82 26.63
CA GLY A 6 -50.64 6.36 26.24
C GLY A 6 -49.68 6.39 27.43
N LEU A 7 -48.36 6.41 27.15
CA LEU A 7 -47.33 6.50 28.18
C LEU A 7 -47.51 7.73 29.08
N SER A 8 -47.24 7.57 30.38
CA SER A 8 -47.21 8.68 31.34
C SER A 8 -46.09 9.67 31.01
N ARG A 9 -46.23 10.94 31.41
CA ARG A 9 -45.18 11.96 31.27
C ARG A 9 -43.80 11.52 31.80
N PRO A 10 -43.67 10.96 33.03
CA PRO A 10 -42.38 10.49 33.52
C PRO A 10 -41.83 9.33 32.70
N ALA A 11 -42.68 8.42 32.21
CA ALA A 11 -42.24 7.35 31.32
C ALA A 11 -41.71 7.92 29.98
N LYS A 12 -42.39 8.92 29.38
CA LYS A 12 -41.91 9.59 28.16
C LYS A 12 -40.55 10.26 28.36
N MET A 13 -40.33 10.91 29.51
CA MET A 13 -39.04 11.52 29.84
C MET A 13 -37.94 10.48 30.02
N PHE A 14 -38.22 9.37 30.72
CA PHE A 14 -37.29 8.26 30.90
C PHE A 14 -36.88 7.63 29.56
N TRP A 15 -37.85 7.30 28.70
CA TRP A 15 -37.55 6.74 27.37
C TRP A 15 -36.83 7.73 26.45
N GLY A 16 -37.12 9.04 26.56
CA GLY A 16 -36.39 10.09 25.84
C GLY A 16 -34.93 10.19 26.28
N LEU A 17 -34.67 10.15 27.59
CA LEU A 17 -33.31 10.11 28.14
C LEU A 17 -32.56 8.83 27.73
N LEU A 18 -33.22 7.67 27.82
CA LEU A 18 -32.62 6.40 27.40
C LEU A 18 -32.25 6.40 25.91
N ALA A 19 -33.12 6.93 25.05
CA ALA A 19 -32.84 7.08 23.63
C ALA A 19 -31.66 8.03 23.37
N ALA A 20 -31.58 9.16 24.09
CA ALA A 20 -30.46 10.09 23.96
C ALA A 20 -29.12 9.44 24.37
N VAL A 21 -29.10 8.65 25.45
CA VAL A 21 -27.92 7.91 25.90
C VAL A 21 -27.50 6.86 24.86
N LEU A 22 -28.44 6.10 24.29
CA LEU A 22 -28.15 5.13 23.24
C LEU A 22 -27.55 5.78 21.98
N ILE A 23 -28.09 6.92 21.56
CA ILE A 23 -27.55 7.68 20.43
C ILE A 23 -26.12 8.16 20.72
N ALA A 24 -25.86 8.66 21.94
CA ALA A 24 -24.52 9.11 22.33
C ALA A 24 -23.50 7.95 22.32
N ILE A 25 -23.87 6.77 22.84
CA ILE A 25 -23.01 5.58 22.83
C ILE A 25 -22.69 5.15 21.38
N ILE A 26 -23.70 5.09 20.52
CA ILE A 26 -23.53 4.73 19.10
C ILE A 26 -22.63 5.76 18.38
N GLY A 27 -22.81 7.05 18.68
CA GLY A 27 -22.00 8.12 18.12
C GLY A 27 -20.53 8.01 18.51
N ILE A 28 -20.24 7.80 19.80
CA ILE A 28 -18.87 7.62 20.30
C ILE A 28 -18.23 6.38 19.69
N TRP A 29 -18.95 5.26 19.66
CA TRP A 29 -18.46 4.01 19.09
C TRP A 29 -18.15 4.15 17.58
N GLY A 30 -19.06 4.79 16.83
CA GLY A 30 -18.86 5.06 15.41
C GLY A 30 -17.67 5.99 15.14
N TYR A 31 -17.51 7.04 15.95
CA TYR A 31 -16.38 7.97 15.84
C TYR A 31 -15.04 7.27 16.10
N ASN A 32 -14.94 6.47 17.16
CA ASN A 32 -13.70 5.74 17.48
C ASN A 32 -13.29 4.80 16.34
N ARG A 33 -14.24 4.03 15.80
CA ARG A 33 -13.99 3.13 14.65
C ARG A 33 -13.57 3.89 13.39
N TYR A 34 -14.15 5.06 13.14
CA TYR A 34 -13.77 5.92 12.01
C TYR A 34 -12.33 6.44 12.17
N MET A 35 -11.97 6.89 13.37
CA MET A 35 -10.62 7.38 13.66
C MET A 35 -9.56 6.27 13.58
N GLU A 36 -9.87 5.05 14.04
CA GLU A 36 -9.00 3.87 13.86
C GLU A 36 -8.77 3.58 12.37
N LYS A 37 -9.83 3.57 11.55
CA LYS A 37 -9.71 3.36 10.11
C LYS A 37 -8.81 4.42 9.46
N LYS A 38 -9.01 5.69 9.82
CA LYS A 38 -8.20 6.81 9.34
C LYS A 38 -6.72 6.66 9.69
N LYS A 39 -6.40 6.26 10.92
CA LYS A 39 -5.01 6.03 11.35
C LYS A 39 -4.35 4.93 10.54
N VAL A 40 -5.04 3.81 10.31
CA VAL A 40 -4.52 2.70 9.50
C VAL A 40 -4.32 3.12 8.04
N GLU A 41 -5.27 3.87 7.47
CA GLU A 41 -5.15 4.40 6.10
C GLU A 41 -3.94 5.36 5.97
N GLN A 42 -3.70 6.21 6.97
CA GLN A 42 -2.54 7.10 7.00
C GLN A 42 -1.22 6.32 7.05
N LEU A 43 -1.12 5.32 7.92
CA LEU A 43 0.05 4.43 7.99
C LEU A 43 0.32 3.75 6.65
N TYR A 44 -0.71 3.25 5.98
CA TYR A 44 -0.56 2.63 4.66
C TYR A 44 -0.11 3.64 3.61
N GLN A 45 -0.76 4.80 3.52
CA GLN A 45 -0.38 5.82 2.54
C GLN A 45 1.07 6.29 2.75
N HIS A 46 1.46 6.53 3.99
CA HIS A 46 2.80 6.98 4.32
C HIS A 46 3.86 5.92 3.99
N GLY A 47 3.65 4.67 4.43
CA GLY A 47 4.58 3.59 4.17
C GLY A 47 4.73 3.26 2.68
N PHE A 48 3.60 3.17 1.97
CA PHE A 48 3.62 2.87 0.54
C PHE A 48 4.17 4.00 -0.29
N GLN A 49 4.01 5.27 0.10
CA GLN A 49 4.70 6.37 -0.55
C GLN A 49 6.23 6.15 -0.53
N LEU A 50 6.79 5.80 0.63
CA LEU A 50 8.23 5.57 0.75
C LEU A 50 8.68 4.30 -0.01
N LEU A 51 7.86 3.24 -0.04
CA LEU A 51 8.12 2.03 -0.83
C LEU A 51 8.10 2.31 -2.35
N GLU A 52 7.12 3.07 -2.83
CA GLU A 52 7.01 3.47 -4.23
C GLU A 52 8.20 4.36 -4.63
N GLU A 53 8.58 5.33 -3.79
CA GLU A 53 9.76 6.16 -3.99
C GLU A 53 11.05 5.30 -4.04
N GLN A 54 11.20 4.34 -3.13
CA GLN A 54 12.35 3.41 -3.10
C GLN A 54 12.46 2.58 -4.38
N THR A 55 11.33 1.99 -4.78
CA THR A 55 11.25 1.12 -5.95
C THR A 55 11.50 1.92 -7.22
N ALA A 56 10.83 3.07 -7.38
CA ALA A 56 10.95 3.92 -8.55
C ALA A 56 12.36 4.51 -8.69
N LEU A 57 12.95 4.97 -7.59
CA LEU A 57 14.31 5.51 -7.59
C LEU A 57 15.32 4.44 -8.03
N TYR A 58 15.24 3.23 -7.46
CA TYR A 58 16.15 2.15 -7.83
C TYR A 58 16.09 1.83 -9.33
N ILE A 59 14.89 1.62 -9.86
CA ILE A 59 14.69 1.32 -11.29
C ILE A 59 15.19 2.48 -12.15
N LYS A 60 14.79 3.71 -11.81
CA LYS A 60 15.16 4.92 -12.54
C LYS A 60 16.66 5.12 -12.61
N GLU A 61 17.41 4.85 -11.55
CA GLU A 61 18.86 5.08 -11.53
C GLU A 61 19.69 3.93 -12.11
N ASN A 62 19.14 2.70 -12.10
CA ASN A 62 19.90 1.51 -12.47
C ASN A 62 19.54 0.94 -13.85
N TYR A 63 18.42 1.36 -14.46
CA TYR A 63 17.97 0.85 -15.75
C TYR A 63 17.77 1.97 -16.77
N SER A 64 18.47 1.88 -17.90
CA SER A 64 18.19 2.70 -19.09
C SER A 64 17.08 2.07 -19.94
N GLY A 65 16.44 2.87 -20.78
CA GLY A 65 15.36 2.39 -21.67
C GLY A 65 13.99 2.33 -20.99
N ILE A 66 13.86 2.88 -19.77
CA ILE A 66 12.57 3.00 -19.06
C ILE A 66 11.98 4.39 -19.32
N SER A 67 10.80 4.45 -19.91
CA SER A 67 10.09 5.70 -20.19
C SER A 67 9.18 6.14 -19.04
N LYS A 68 8.57 5.17 -18.35
CA LYS A 68 7.60 5.42 -17.28
C LYS A 68 7.59 4.30 -16.24
N ILE A 69 7.35 4.67 -14.99
CA ILE A 69 6.98 3.78 -13.89
C ILE A 69 5.63 4.26 -13.35
N GLU A 70 4.71 3.34 -13.09
CA GLU A 70 3.47 3.65 -12.37
C GLU A 70 3.13 2.57 -11.35
N PHE A 71 2.26 2.94 -10.42
CA PHE A 71 1.83 2.06 -9.34
C PHE A 71 0.31 1.89 -9.36
N SER A 72 -0.13 0.67 -9.04
CA SER A 72 -1.53 0.42 -8.75
C SER A 72 -2.00 1.18 -7.50
N PRO A 73 -3.31 1.24 -7.23
CA PRO A 73 -3.78 1.52 -5.88
C PRO A 73 -3.16 0.56 -4.86
N ILE A 74 -3.10 0.97 -3.60
CA ILE A 74 -2.75 0.12 -2.47
C ILE A 74 -3.93 -0.82 -2.22
N PHE A 75 -3.75 -2.11 -2.53
CA PHE A 75 -4.76 -3.13 -2.31
C PHE A 75 -4.65 -3.69 -0.91
N VAL A 76 -5.74 -3.62 -0.17
CA VAL A 76 -5.90 -4.26 1.13
C VAL A 76 -6.81 -5.48 0.94
N ASP A 77 -6.24 -6.66 1.05
CA ASP A 77 -6.98 -7.92 1.07
C ASP A 77 -7.41 -8.28 2.51
N GLY A 78 -8.48 -9.06 2.60
CA GLY A 78 -9.02 -9.63 3.81
C GLY A 78 -10.34 -9.02 4.25
N ASP A 79 -11.26 -9.89 4.65
CA ASP A 79 -12.59 -9.52 5.14
C ASP A 79 -12.59 -9.13 6.64
N GLY A 80 -11.41 -9.19 7.28
CA GLY A 80 -11.20 -8.90 8.68
C GLY A 80 -11.71 -9.98 9.64
N ARG A 81 -12.05 -11.18 9.14
CA ARG A 81 -12.54 -12.29 9.98
C ARG A 81 -11.50 -13.38 10.17
N PHE A 82 -10.85 -13.87 9.10
CA PHE A 82 -9.96 -15.05 9.18
C PHE A 82 -8.73 -15.08 8.24
N THR A 83 -8.56 -14.13 7.31
CA THR A 83 -7.37 -14.09 6.46
C THR A 83 -6.31 -13.13 6.99
N MET A 84 -5.04 -13.51 6.85
CA MET A 84 -3.92 -12.59 7.04
C MET A 84 -4.11 -11.44 6.04
N ARG A 85 -4.28 -10.21 6.55
CA ARG A 85 -4.44 -9.05 5.68
C ARG A 85 -3.15 -8.85 4.91
N THR A 86 -3.20 -8.97 3.60
CA THR A 86 -2.10 -8.54 2.74
C THR A 86 -2.39 -7.11 2.29
N VAL A 87 -1.35 -6.29 2.27
CA VAL A 87 -1.41 -4.93 1.75
C VAL A 87 -0.32 -4.85 0.70
N ASN A 88 -0.68 -4.59 -0.55
CA ASN A 88 0.23 -4.67 -1.68
C ASN A 88 -0.04 -3.57 -2.71
N VAL A 89 1.00 -3.20 -3.42
CA VAL A 89 0.97 -2.39 -4.63
C VAL A 89 1.58 -3.20 -5.78
N VAL A 90 1.21 -2.87 -7.01
CA VAL A 90 1.75 -3.48 -8.23
C VAL A 90 2.50 -2.41 -9.02
N PRO A 91 3.84 -2.45 -9.06
CA PRO A 91 4.62 -1.59 -9.92
C PRO A 91 4.55 -2.05 -11.37
N VAL A 92 4.46 -1.10 -12.29
CA VAL A 92 4.46 -1.33 -13.73
C VAL A 92 5.54 -0.45 -14.35
N VAL A 93 6.33 -1.05 -15.22
CA VAL A 93 7.39 -0.36 -15.97
C VAL A 93 7.04 -0.32 -17.45
N TYR A 94 7.35 0.79 -18.08
CA TYR A 94 7.20 1.00 -19.52
C TYR A 94 8.56 1.24 -20.14
N ASP A 95 8.86 0.56 -21.24
CA ASP A 95 10.06 0.85 -22.02
C ASP A 95 9.86 2.04 -22.98
N GLU A 96 10.94 2.45 -23.65
CA GLU A 96 10.91 3.55 -24.63
C GLU A 96 10.13 3.22 -25.92
N GLU A 97 9.85 1.94 -26.18
CA GLU A 97 9.00 1.51 -27.30
C GLU A 97 7.50 1.53 -26.95
N GLY A 98 7.18 1.73 -25.67
CA GLY A 98 5.81 1.75 -25.15
C GLY A 98 5.28 0.39 -24.74
N ASN A 99 6.12 -0.65 -24.67
CA ASN A 99 5.73 -1.92 -24.05
C ASN A 99 5.63 -1.72 -22.54
N LYS A 100 4.68 -2.42 -21.91
CA LYS A 100 4.44 -2.35 -20.46
C LYS A 100 4.61 -3.72 -19.83
N ALA A 101 5.18 -3.77 -18.64
CA ALA A 101 5.42 -5.00 -17.90
C ALA A 101 5.13 -4.82 -16.40
N ILE A 102 4.56 -5.85 -15.80
CA ILE A 102 4.20 -5.89 -14.38
C ILE A 102 5.35 -6.52 -13.58
N LEU A 103 5.78 -5.85 -12.50
CA LEU A 103 6.72 -6.41 -11.53
C LEU A 103 5.97 -7.21 -10.45
N GLY A 104 6.64 -8.22 -9.89
CA GLY A 104 6.09 -9.13 -8.88
C GLY A 104 5.10 -10.16 -9.42
N GLY A 105 5.05 -10.34 -10.74
CA GLY A 105 4.19 -11.31 -11.41
C GLY A 105 4.80 -12.71 -11.49
N THR A 106 4.12 -13.61 -12.19
CA THR A 106 4.68 -14.91 -12.59
C THR A 106 5.10 -14.86 -14.05
N ILE A 107 6.34 -15.26 -14.34
CA ILE A 107 6.88 -15.37 -15.71
C ILE A 107 7.28 -16.83 -15.91
N GLY A 108 6.68 -17.50 -16.90
CA GLY A 108 6.80 -18.94 -17.05
C GLY A 108 6.34 -19.70 -15.80
N HIS A 109 7.27 -20.38 -15.13
CA HIS A 109 7.03 -21.14 -13.90
C HIS A 109 7.62 -20.48 -12.64
N HIS A 110 8.17 -19.27 -12.76
CA HIS A 110 8.81 -18.55 -11.65
C HIS A 110 7.91 -17.41 -11.17
N SER A 111 7.65 -17.36 -9.86
CA SER A 111 6.92 -16.27 -9.22
C SER A 111 7.91 -15.31 -8.57
N TYR A 112 7.86 -14.04 -8.96
CA TYR A 112 8.69 -12.98 -8.39
C TYR A 112 8.01 -12.37 -7.16
N ALA A 113 8.80 -11.90 -6.20
CA ALA A 113 8.27 -11.29 -4.99
C ALA A 113 7.47 -10.02 -5.32
N GLY A 114 6.27 -9.89 -4.75
CA GLY A 114 5.41 -8.73 -4.86
C GLY A 114 5.89 -7.56 -3.99
N TYR A 115 5.10 -6.49 -3.92
CA TYR A 115 5.49 -5.22 -3.32
C TYR A 115 4.48 -4.83 -2.25
N GLY A 116 4.75 -5.23 -1.02
CA GLY A 116 3.85 -4.97 0.09
C GLY A 116 4.34 -5.50 1.42
N ILE A 117 3.42 -5.59 2.38
CA ILE A 117 3.73 -6.06 3.72
C ILE A 117 4.25 -7.50 3.63
N LEU A 118 5.38 -7.79 4.31
CA LEU A 118 6.16 -9.03 4.26
C LEU A 118 7.09 -9.21 3.04
N GLU A 119 7.01 -8.34 2.03
CA GLU A 119 7.78 -8.48 0.78
C GLU A 119 8.63 -7.24 0.44
N GLY A 120 8.74 -6.29 1.37
CA GLY A 120 9.55 -5.09 1.20
C GLY A 120 9.27 -3.99 2.22
N ILE A 121 8.14 -4.08 2.92
CA ILE A 121 7.78 -3.12 3.97
C ILE A 121 7.19 -3.84 5.19
N MET A 122 7.41 -3.28 6.37
CA MET A 122 6.71 -3.63 7.60
C MET A 122 6.05 -2.37 8.17
N LEU A 123 4.78 -2.51 8.57
CA LEU A 123 3.93 -1.44 9.06
C LEU A 123 3.28 -1.87 10.37
N ASP A 124 3.45 -1.07 11.40
CA ASP A 124 2.84 -1.31 12.71
C ASP A 124 2.60 0.01 13.47
N PHE A 125 2.06 -0.10 14.68
CA PHE A 125 1.96 1.01 15.63
C PHE A 125 2.75 0.69 16.91
N ASP A 126 3.42 1.69 17.47
CA ASP A 126 4.05 1.56 18.78
C ASP A 126 3.00 1.50 19.92
N GLY A 127 3.45 1.27 21.15
CA GLY A 127 2.56 1.21 22.33
C GLY A 127 1.82 2.50 22.66
N ASN A 128 2.21 3.64 22.07
CA ASN A 128 1.57 4.94 22.20
C ASN A 128 0.69 5.29 20.98
N GLY A 129 0.62 4.43 19.96
CA GLY A 129 -0.11 4.64 18.72
C GLY A 129 0.61 5.52 17.69
N GLY A 130 1.93 5.69 17.81
CA GLY A 130 2.79 6.25 16.78
C GLY A 130 3.06 5.23 15.67
N GLU A 131 3.31 5.71 14.44
CA GLU A 131 3.59 4.84 13.28
C GLU A 131 4.98 4.19 13.40
N ILE A 132 5.07 2.92 13.03
CA ILE A 132 6.33 2.21 12.77
C ILE A 132 6.32 1.82 11.30
N ILE A 133 7.31 2.31 10.55
CA ILE A 133 7.43 2.05 9.12
C ILE A 133 8.86 1.62 8.85
N GLU A 134 9.02 0.39 8.38
CA GLU A 134 10.34 -0.15 8.05
C GLU A 134 10.39 -0.61 6.59
N LEU A 135 11.38 -0.14 5.84
CA LEU A 135 11.65 -0.61 4.49
C LEU A 135 12.79 -1.63 4.47
N ALA A 136 12.66 -2.65 3.64
CA ALA A 136 13.74 -3.56 3.36
C ALA A 136 14.86 -2.81 2.62
N GLY A 137 16.03 -2.74 3.23
CA GLY A 137 17.27 -2.23 2.65
C GLY A 137 18.19 -3.37 2.19
N ARG A 138 19.50 -3.09 2.20
CA ARG A 138 20.53 -4.03 1.76
C ARG A 138 20.53 -5.32 2.59
N ASN A 139 20.67 -6.48 1.93
CA ASN A 139 20.69 -7.81 2.55
C ASN A 139 19.45 -8.11 3.43
N GLY A 140 18.31 -7.49 3.13
CA GLY A 140 17.08 -7.66 3.91
C GLY A 140 17.10 -6.96 5.28
N LYS A 141 18.08 -6.07 5.54
CA LYS A 141 18.08 -5.27 6.76
C LYS A 141 16.93 -4.25 6.69
N MET A 142 16.06 -4.27 7.69
CA MET A 142 14.98 -3.31 7.84
C MET A 142 15.54 -1.95 8.30
N VAL A 143 15.02 -0.86 7.70
CA VAL A 143 15.38 0.52 8.01
C VAL A 143 14.11 1.26 8.42
N GLU A 144 14.08 1.76 9.66
CA GLU A 144 12.98 2.61 10.16
C GLU A 144 12.96 3.97 9.46
N VAL A 145 11.79 4.36 8.95
CA VAL A 145 11.61 5.55 8.12
C VAL A 145 10.37 6.39 8.48
N GLN A 146 9.62 6.05 9.53
CA GLN A 146 8.38 6.76 9.93
C GLN A 146 8.53 8.27 10.16
N GLN A 147 9.74 8.77 10.41
CA GLN A 147 10.00 10.20 10.62
C GLN A 147 10.16 11.00 9.32
N TYR A 148 10.24 10.35 8.15
CA TYR A 148 10.54 11.02 6.89
C TYR A 148 9.32 11.11 5.98
N GLN A 149 9.07 12.30 5.44
CA GLN A 149 8.01 12.51 4.43
C GLN A 149 8.38 11.96 3.04
N HIS A 150 9.68 11.76 2.79
CA HIS A 150 10.24 11.25 1.54
C HIS A 150 11.37 10.28 1.85
N LEU A 151 11.68 9.39 0.91
CA LEU A 151 12.66 8.34 1.04
C LEU A 151 14.02 8.89 1.49
N PRO A 152 14.50 8.52 2.70
CA PRO A 152 15.81 8.94 3.17
C PRO A 152 16.93 8.17 2.48
N THR A 153 18.11 8.78 2.39
CA THR A 153 19.30 8.18 1.75
C THR A 153 19.64 6.80 2.32
N GLU A 154 19.44 6.59 3.63
CA GLU A 154 19.75 5.33 4.31
C GLU A 154 18.83 4.18 3.88
N ALA A 155 17.63 4.49 3.37
CA ALA A 155 16.68 3.51 2.87
C ALA A 155 16.77 3.32 1.34
N GLN A 156 17.60 4.09 0.62
CA GLN A 156 17.78 3.90 -0.81
C GLN A 156 18.48 2.57 -1.11
N LEU A 157 17.98 1.85 -2.12
CA LEU A 157 18.56 0.60 -2.58
C LEU A 157 19.81 0.90 -3.43
N ARG A 158 20.95 0.28 -3.08
CA ARG A 158 22.16 0.27 -3.92
C ARG A 158 22.25 -0.98 -4.79
N ASP A 159 21.61 -2.05 -4.33
CA ASP A 159 21.48 -3.34 -4.99
C ASP A 159 20.10 -3.91 -4.63
N SER A 160 19.48 -4.67 -5.54
CA SER A 160 18.18 -5.31 -5.29
C SER A 160 18.00 -6.52 -6.19
N GLN A 161 18.39 -7.70 -5.71
CA GLN A 161 18.19 -8.97 -6.44
C GLN A 161 16.71 -9.16 -6.82
N LYS A 162 15.79 -8.80 -5.92
CA LYS A 162 14.34 -8.83 -6.17
C LYS A 162 13.94 -8.09 -7.45
N ILE A 163 14.38 -6.84 -7.60
CA ILE A 163 14.04 -6.02 -8.78
C ILE A 163 14.85 -6.48 -9.99
N ASP A 164 16.12 -6.78 -9.78
CA ASP A 164 17.06 -7.12 -10.83
C ASP A 164 16.66 -8.38 -11.59
N GLU A 165 16.40 -9.47 -10.87
CA GLU A 165 16.00 -10.75 -11.46
C GLU A 165 14.66 -10.64 -12.17
N ASN A 166 13.72 -9.85 -11.64
CA ASN A 166 12.42 -9.68 -12.27
C ASN A 166 12.53 -8.90 -13.58
N ILE A 167 13.26 -7.77 -13.62
CA ILE A 167 13.42 -6.99 -14.85
C ILE A 167 14.17 -7.81 -15.92
N LEU A 168 15.22 -8.55 -15.53
CA LEU A 168 15.93 -9.43 -16.46
C LEU A 168 15.00 -10.47 -17.08
N ALA A 169 14.16 -11.12 -16.28
CA ALA A 169 13.21 -12.09 -16.79
C ALA A 169 12.14 -11.46 -17.71
N LEU A 170 11.70 -10.22 -17.45
CA LEU A 170 10.80 -9.50 -18.35
C LEU A 170 11.45 -9.16 -19.70
N ILE A 171 12.75 -8.90 -19.71
CA ILE A 171 13.52 -8.70 -20.95
C ILE A 171 13.68 -10.03 -21.69
N GLU A 172 14.04 -11.10 -21.00
CA GLU A 172 14.21 -12.44 -21.59
C GLU A 172 12.90 -13.00 -22.16
N ASP A 173 11.77 -12.73 -21.50
CA ASP A 173 10.42 -13.08 -21.97
C ASP A 173 9.94 -12.17 -23.13
N GLY A 174 10.67 -11.09 -23.42
CA GLY A 174 10.39 -10.16 -24.51
C GLY A 174 9.28 -9.14 -24.21
N GLN A 175 8.84 -9.02 -22.95
CA GLN A 175 7.88 -8.00 -22.51
C GLN A 175 8.48 -6.60 -22.48
N LEU A 176 9.78 -6.52 -22.19
CA LEU A 176 10.55 -5.27 -22.24
C LEU A 176 11.64 -5.35 -23.30
N LYS A 177 11.85 -4.24 -24.02
CA LYS A 177 12.84 -4.12 -25.09
C LYS A 177 13.71 -2.89 -24.89
N GLY A 178 14.97 -3.00 -25.26
CA GLY A 178 15.95 -1.90 -25.12
C GLY A 178 16.28 -1.50 -23.67
N VAL A 179 15.77 -2.25 -22.68
CA VAL A 179 16.06 -2.02 -21.27
C VAL A 179 17.40 -2.66 -20.90
N GLU A 180 18.29 -1.89 -20.28
CA GLU A 180 19.62 -2.36 -19.88
C GLU A 180 20.00 -1.84 -18.50
N LYS A 181 20.68 -2.66 -17.69
CA LYS A 181 21.19 -2.23 -16.39
C LYS A 181 22.44 -1.35 -16.57
N LYS A 182 22.31 -0.05 -16.34
CA LYS A 182 23.37 0.97 -16.51
C LYS A 182 23.28 2.05 -15.43
N LEU A 183 24.43 2.45 -14.89
CA LEU A 183 24.58 3.46 -13.81
C LEU A 183 24.04 4.87 -14.13
N LYS A 184 23.66 5.16 -15.38
CA LYS A 184 23.00 6.43 -15.74
C LYS A 184 21.47 6.34 -15.72
N GLY A 185 20.94 5.12 -15.66
CA GLY A 185 19.52 4.85 -15.63
C GLY A 185 18.72 5.55 -16.73
N SER A 186 17.51 5.98 -16.36
CA SER A 186 16.54 6.68 -17.20
C SER A 186 16.19 8.03 -16.58
N PRO A 187 17.03 9.08 -16.74
CA PRO A 187 16.84 10.36 -16.05
C PRO A 187 15.52 11.06 -16.39
N SER A 188 15.02 10.86 -17.61
CA SER A 188 13.77 11.38 -18.13
C SER A 188 12.54 10.51 -17.82
N CYS A 189 12.71 9.39 -17.10
CA CYS A 189 11.62 8.51 -16.72
C CYS A 189 10.53 9.26 -15.93
N LYS A 190 9.28 9.14 -16.39
CA LYS A 190 8.11 9.64 -15.66
C LYS A 190 7.74 8.66 -14.54
N ILE A 191 7.33 9.15 -13.38
CA ILE A 191 6.86 8.32 -12.27
C ILE A 191 5.45 8.77 -11.87
N ASP A 192 4.50 7.85 -11.90
CA ASP A 192 3.11 8.05 -11.48
C ASP A 192 2.84 7.26 -10.18
N TYR A 193 2.93 7.95 -9.05
CA TYR A 193 2.63 7.42 -7.71
C TYR A 193 1.12 7.25 -7.47
N ASN A 194 0.72 6.29 -6.65
CA ASN A 194 -0.71 6.04 -6.40
C ASN A 194 -1.03 5.53 -4.98
N LEU A 195 -1.40 6.48 -4.11
CA LEU A 195 -1.75 6.21 -2.71
C LEU A 195 -3.25 5.98 -2.49
N GLU A 196 -4.03 5.70 -3.54
CA GLU A 196 -5.43 5.32 -3.41
C GLU A 196 -5.52 3.94 -2.74
N ILE A 197 -6.33 3.80 -1.68
CA ILE A 197 -6.54 2.50 -1.01
C ILE A 197 -7.80 1.82 -1.57
N LYS A 198 -7.64 0.60 -2.10
CA LYS A 198 -8.74 -0.24 -2.58
C LYS A 198 -8.81 -1.56 -1.84
N LYS A 199 -10.02 -2.05 -1.63
CA LYS A 199 -10.24 -3.43 -1.22
C LYS A 199 -10.20 -4.33 -2.44
N GLY A 200 -9.49 -5.45 -2.35
CA GLY A 200 -9.47 -6.44 -3.41
C GLY A 200 -8.15 -7.18 -3.50
N GLU A 201 -8.10 -8.10 -4.44
CA GLU A 201 -6.94 -8.91 -4.75
C GLU A 201 -6.04 -8.15 -5.74
N TYR A 202 -4.81 -7.81 -5.32
CA TYR A 202 -3.88 -7.03 -6.14
C TYR A 202 -3.51 -7.73 -7.45
N TRP A 203 -3.42 -9.07 -7.46
CA TRP A 203 -3.07 -9.85 -8.65
C TRP A 203 -4.15 -9.85 -9.74
N LYS A 204 -5.35 -9.34 -9.45
CA LYS A 204 -6.42 -9.14 -10.45
C LYS A 204 -6.33 -7.77 -11.15
N TRP A 205 -5.48 -6.87 -10.66
CA TRP A 205 -5.36 -5.54 -11.23
C TRP A 205 -4.68 -5.57 -12.60
N GLN A 206 -5.20 -4.77 -13.53
CA GLN A 206 -4.62 -4.56 -14.86
C GLN A 206 -4.46 -3.04 -15.07
N PRO A 207 -3.23 -2.56 -15.39
CA PRO A 207 -2.97 -1.16 -15.71
C PRO A 207 -3.55 -0.72 -17.05
#